data_AF-A0A5C3NNA6-F1
#
_entry.id   AF-A0A5C3NNA6-F1
#
_cell.length_a   1.000
_cell.length_b   1.000
_cell.length_c   1.000
_cell.angle_alpha   90.00
_cell.angle_beta   90.00
_cell.angle_gamma   90.00
#
_symmetry.space_group_name_H-M   'P 1'
#
loop_
_entity.id
_entity.type
_entity.pdbx_description
1 polymer ?
#
loop_
_entity_poly.entity_id
_entity_poly.type
_entity_poly.pdbx_seq_one_letter_code
_entity_poly.pdbx_strand_id
1 'polypeptide(L)'
;MPPPPPGMRMPPPPPGMPGMAPPPGMPSQPGLGEPSSSRMPPEVLAQKSQKWIQMQKKRYGEKRKGGFVDMGKQDLPPEHVRKIIKDHGDMSNRKWRNDKRVHLGALKYVPHAVMKLLENIPYPWEQVREVPVLYHITGAITFVNEIPRVIEPVYHAQWSSMWIAMRREKRDRRHFKRMRFPPFDDEEPPLDYGDNVLDVEPLEAIQLDLDEQEDAAIFDWFYDPKPLLDTPHVNGRTQLSDHTDSNASYLFDKKSFFTAKALNMAIPGGPKFEPLYRDMDTLDEDWNEFNDINKVIIRQDSADPDGNASLVSHEDAIFGPNGADDDEFELPAEVQPFLEDRPLENHMTADAIALCWAPDPYNRRSGRMRRAQDIPLVKNWYLEHCPPGQPVKVRVSYQKLLKCYVLNELHTRPEKAMTKKNSFRKAEGNQILPDDASRLGGGWSAGLPSGLQHVEPAHPSKGVFVVLSMSVKTLTTKERKKSRFGNTFHLCREILRLTKLVVDAHVQFCLGNVDAFQLADALQYIFAHVGALTGMYSYKYKLMRQ
;
A
#
# COMPACT_ATOMS: atom_id res chain seq x y z
N MET A 1 6.72 21.10 -51.47
CA MET A 1 6.29 22.02 -50.38
C MET A 1 5.85 23.33 -51.03
N PRO A 2 4.75 23.96 -50.59
CA PRO A 2 4.34 25.29 -51.07
C PRO A 2 5.25 26.39 -50.49
N PRO A 3 5.32 27.59 -51.12
CA PRO A 3 6.08 28.72 -50.61
C PRO A 3 5.37 29.39 -49.40
N PRO A 4 6.12 30.01 -48.47
CA PRO A 4 5.54 30.75 -47.35
C PRO A 4 5.05 32.16 -47.77
N PRO A 5 4.07 32.73 -47.06
CA PRO A 5 3.49 34.04 -47.39
C PRO A 5 4.45 35.22 -47.04
N PRO A 6 4.37 36.35 -47.77
CA PRO A 6 5.24 37.49 -47.55
C PRO A 6 4.68 38.45 -46.48
N GLY A 7 5.50 38.79 -45.47
CA GLY A 7 5.27 40.02 -44.67
C GLY A 7 5.49 39.93 -43.16
N MET A 8 6.74 39.87 -42.70
CA MET A 8 7.14 40.42 -41.40
C MET A 8 8.51 41.07 -41.50
N ARG A 9 8.61 42.37 -41.18
CA ARG A 9 9.87 43.12 -41.08
C ARG A 9 10.41 43.01 -39.65
N MET A 10 11.71 42.77 -39.48
CA MET A 10 12.37 42.89 -38.18
C MET A 10 12.83 44.34 -37.90
N PRO A 11 12.86 44.79 -36.63
CA PRO A 11 13.37 46.11 -36.24
C PRO A 11 14.91 46.17 -36.23
N PRO A 12 15.53 47.37 -36.29
CA PRO A 12 16.98 47.53 -36.29
C PRO A 12 17.60 47.39 -34.88
N PRO A 13 18.90 47.03 -34.77
CA PRO A 13 19.62 46.94 -33.50
C PRO A 13 20.05 48.35 -32.98
N PRO A 14 20.27 48.51 -31.66
CA PRO A 14 20.60 49.80 -31.05
C PRO A 14 22.08 50.19 -31.17
N PRO A 15 22.43 51.49 -31.04
CA PRO A 15 23.81 51.99 -31.16
C PRO A 15 24.70 51.64 -29.97
N GLY A 16 26.01 51.49 -30.20
CA GLY A 16 26.97 51.01 -29.20
C GLY A 16 27.60 52.08 -28.29
N MET A 17 28.37 51.59 -27.31
CA MET A 17 29.30 52.35 -26.45
C MET A 17 30.59 51.52 -26.24
N PRO A 18 31.75 52.13 -25.96
CA PRO A 18 33.05 51.54 -26.25
C PRO A 18 33.86 51.04 -25.03
N GLY A 19 34.86 50.20 -25.31
CA GLY A 19 36.13 50.19 -24.56
C GLY A 19 36.30 49.16 -23.44
N MET A 20 36.85 47.99 -23.78
CA MET A 20 37.75 47.23 -22.88
C MET A 20 38.72 46.40 -23.74
N ALA A 21 40.02 46.53 -23.53
CA ALA A 21 41.04 45.99 -24.42
C ALA A 21 41.37 44.50 -24.15
N PRO A 22 41.66 43.68 -25.18
CA PRO A 22 42.27 42.35 -25.01
C PRO A 22 43.80 42.45 -24.79
N PRO A 23 44.45 41.39 -24.26
CA PRO A 23 45.83 41.46 -23.76
C PRO A 23 46.91 41.48 -24.87
N PRO A 24 48.16 41.87 -24.54
CA PRO A 24 49.23 42.09 -25.52
C PRO A 24 49.75 40.78 -26.13
N GLY A 25 49.91 40.72 -27.46
CA GLY A 25 50.51 39.55 -28.11
C GLY A 25 50.34 39.37 -29.62
N MET A 26 49.78 40.32 -30.37
CA MET A 26 49.73 40.25 -31.84
C MET A 26 50.55 41.36 -32.51
N PRO A 27 51.36 41.04 -33.55
CA PRO A 27 52.03 42.05 -34.37
C PRO A 27 51.02 42.79 -35.25
N SER A 28 51.32 44.06 -35.52
CA SER A 28 50.50 44.96 -36.33
C SER A 28 50.47 44.58 -37.81
N GLN A 29 49.27 44.56 -38.42
CA GLN A 29 49.12 44.49 -39.88
C GLN A 29 49.36 45.87 -40.52
N PRO A 30 50.12 45.95 -41.62
CA PRO A 30 50.11 47.12 -42.50
C PRO A 30 49.08 46.95 -43.63
N GLY A 31 48.48 48.08 -44.02
CA GLY A 31 48.08 48.34 -45.42
C GLY A 31 46.80 47.68 -45.95
N LEU A 32 45.79 48.50 -46.25
CA LEU A 32 44.66 48.10 -47.09
C LEU A 32 45.12 47.77 -48.52
N GLY A 33 44.77 46.58 -49.00
CA GLY A 33 44.88 46.19 -50.40
C GLY A 33 43.68 45.34 -50.80
N GLU A 34 42.91 45.86 -51.76
CA GLU A 34 41.88 45.26 -52.65
C GLU A 34 40.93 44.13 -52.16
N PRO A 35 39.66 44.12 -52.60
CA PRO A 35 38.71 43.05 -52.28
C PRO A 35 39.07 41.76 -53.04
N SER A 36 40.00 40.98 -52.48
CA SER A 36 40.36 39.65 -52.97
C SER A 36 39.13 38.76 -53.07
N SER A 37 38.67 38.52 -54.31
CA SER A 37 37.63 37.57 -54.67
C SER A 37 38.13 36.13 -54.59
N SER A 38 38.76 35.77 -53.47
CA SER A 38 39.22 34.43 -53.13
C SER A 38 38.03 33.50 -52.88
N ARG A 39 37.37 33.15 -53.98
CA ARG A 39 36.35 32.11 -54.08
C ARG A 39 37.01 30.80 -53.65
N MET A 40 36.83 30.46 -52.37
CA MET A 40 37.43 29.26 -51.77
C MET A 40 37.21 28.05 -52.69
N PRO A 41 38.22 27.17 -52.87
CA PRO A 41 38.07 25.98 -53.70
C PRO A 41 36.81 25.19 -53.30
N PRO A 42 36.05 24.65 -54.27
CA PRO A 42 34.76 24.00 -53.98
C PRO A 42 34.89 22.85 -52.98
N GLU A 43 36.04 22.16 -52.97
CA GLU A 43 36.38 21.14 -51.99
C GLU A 43 36.53 21.70 -50.55
N VAL A 44 37.20 22.84 -50.37
CA VAL A 44 37.35 23.50 -49.06
C VAL A 44 36.00 24.00 -48.54
N LEU A 45 35.13 24.47 -49.44
CA LEU A 45 33.74 24.81 -49.13
C LEU A 45 32.93 23.58 -48.72
N ALA A 46 33.07 22.45 -49.43
CA ALA A 46 32.42 21.18 -49.07
C ALA A 46 32.89 20.64 -47.72
N GLN A 47 34.19 20.70 -47.41
CA GLN A 47 34.71 20.32 -46.10
C GLN A 47 34.19 21.25 -44.98
N LYS A 48 34.10 22.57 -45.22
CA LYS A 48 33.50 23.51 -44.27
C LYS A 48 32.01 23.28 -44.08
N SER A 49 31.25 22.99 -45.15
CA SER A 49 29.82 22.73 -45.06
C SER A 49 29.53 21.40 -44.35
N GLN A 50 30.31 20.34 -44.59
CA GLN A 50 30.22 19.09 -43.84
C GLN A 50 30.51 19.29 -42.35
N LYS A 51 31.60 20.00 -42.00
CA LYS A 51 31.92 20.33 -40.60
C LYS A 51 30.83 21.17 -39.94
N TRP A 52 30.24 22.12 -40.67
CA TRP A 52 29.08 22.89 -40.21
C TRP A 52 27.86 21.99 -39.98
N ILE A 53 27.49 21.12 -40.93
CA ILE A 53 26.36 20.19 -40.80
C ILE A 53 26.57 19.22 -39.62
N GLN A 54 27.78 18.69 -39.43
CA GLN A 54 28.11 17.87 -38.26
C GLN A 54 27.99 18.66 -36.95
N MET A 55 28.49 19.89 -36.91
CA MET A 55 28.35 20.78 -35.74
C MET A 55 26.88 21.11 -35.44
N GLN A 56 26.09 21.39 -36.47
CA GLN A 56 24.65 21.70 -36.36
C GLN A 56 23.86 20.48 -35.89
N LYS A 57 24.07 19.30 -36.48
CA LYS A 57 23.49 18.02 -36.02
C LYS A 57 23.87 17.70 -34.57
N LYS A 58 25.11 17.97 -34.15
CA LYS A 58 25.55 17.78 -32.75
C LYS A 58 25.03 18.86 -31.81
N ARG A 59 24.77 20.09 -32.28
CA ARG A 59 24.26 21.21 -31.48
C ARG A 59 22.75 21.13 -31.24
N TYR A 60 21.99 20.84 -32.30
CA TYR A 60 20.53 20.76 -32.30
C TYR A 60 19.99 19.32 -32.35
N GLY A 61 20.83 18.35 -32.01
CA GLY A 61 20.38 16.96 -31.83
C GLY A 61 19.36 16.84 -30.70
N GLU A 62 18.46 15.88 -30.83
CA GLU A 62 17.27 15.73 -29.97
C GLU A 62 17.59 15.67 -28.47
N LYS A 63 18.69 15.00 -28.10
CA LYS A 63 19.23 14.94 -26.73
C LYS A 63 19.65 16.30 -26.12
N ARG A 64 19.68 17.37 -26.92
CA ARG A 64 20.03 18.74 -26.50
C ARG A 64 18.87 19.72 -26.62
N LYS A 65 17.68 19.24 -26.99
CA LYS A 65 16.46 20.04 -27.00
C LYS A 65 16.13 20.48 -25.57
N GLY A 66 15.72 21.73 -25.39
CA GLY A 66 15.25 22.20 -24.08
C GLY A 66 14.08 21.35 -23.60
N GLY A 67 14.16 20.80 -22.38
CA GLY A 67 13.19 19.86 -21.85
C GLY A 67 13.42 18.39 -22.23
N PHE A 68 14.54 18.04 -22.88
CA PHE A 68 14.94 16.64 -23.05
C PHE A 68 15.21 16.00 -21.67
N VAL A 69 14.48 14.92 -21.39
CA VAL A 69 14.73 14.03 -20.25
C VAL A 69 15.45 12.82 -20.82
N ASP A 70 16.62 12.48 -20.26
CA ASP A 70 17.35 11.30 -20.71
C ASP A 70 16.55 10.03 -20.41
N MET A 71 16.85 8.94 -21.12
CA MET A 71 16.30 7.65 -20.74
C MET A 71 16.78 7.36 -19.31
N GLY A 72 15.84 6.95 -18.44
CA GLY A 72 16.08 6.82 -17.01
C GLY A 72 17.20 5.83 -16.69
N LYS A 73 17.53 5.72 -15.39
CA LYS A 73 18.45 4.67 -14.94
C LYS A 73 17.93 3.32 -15.41
N GLN A 74 18.86 2.51 -15.90
CA GLN A 74 18.61 1.12 -16.25
C GLN A 74 18.85 0.27 -15.01
N ASP A 75 18.10 -0.82 -14.91
CA ASP A 75 18.19 -1.78 -13.81
C ASP A 75 19.57 -2.44 -13.78
N LEU A 76 20.14 -2.62 -12.59
CA LEU A 76 21.36 -3.39 -12.42
C LEU A 76 21.05 -4.87 -12.08
N PRO A 77 22.03 -5.78 -12.29
CA PRO A 77 21.86 -7.18 -11.90
C PRO A 77 21.80 -7.34 -10.37
N PRO A 78 20.94 -8.21 -9.82
CA PRO A 78 20.76 -8.36 -8.37
C PRO A 78 22.00 -8.88 -7.64
N GLU A 79 22.91 -9.55 -8.35
CA GLU A 79 24.23 -9.92 -7.83
C GLU A 79 25.05 -8.70 -7.38
N HIS A 80 24.83 -7.54 -7.98
CA HIS A 80 25.55 -6.30 -7.67
C HIS A 80 25.27 -5.85 -6.23
N VAL A 81 24.00 -5.73 -5.84
CA VAL A 81 23.62 -5.36 -4.48
C VAL A 81 24.00 -6.44 -3.46
N ARG A 82 23.80 -7.73 -3.78
CA ARG A 82 24.22 -8.86 -2.92
C ARG A 82 25.72 -8.82 -2.64
N LYS A 83 26.54 -8.66 -3.68
CA LYS A 83 28.00 -8.57 -3.57
C LYS A 83 28.44 -7.36 -2.76
N ILE A 84 27.81 -6.19 -2.96
CA ILE A 84 28.11 -5.00 -2.14
C ILE A 84 27.86 -5.29 -0.66
N ILE A 85 26.71 -5.89 -0.31
CA ILE A 85 26.37 -6.21 1.08
C ILE A 85 27.38 -7.23 1.67
N LYS A 86 27.68 -8.32 0.94
CA LYS A 86 28.65 -9.35 1.36
C LYS A 86 30.08 -8.82 1.50
N ASP A 87 30.51 -7.92 0.62
CA ASP A 87 31.83 -7.26 0.67
C ASP A 87 31.97 -6.27 1.84
N HIS A 88 30.88 -5.60 2.26
CA HIS A 88 30.87 -4.63 3.37
C HIS A 88 30.77 -5.33 4.74
N GLY A 89 29.92 -6.36 4.85
CA GLY A 89 29.75 -7.19 6.04
C GLY A 89 29.46 -6.39 7.31
N ASP A 90 30.15 -6.73 8.39
CA ASP A 90 30.05 -6.06 9.70
C ASP A 90 30.73 -4.68 9.77
N MET A 91 31.26 -4.19 8.64
CA MET A 91 32.04 -2.96 8.54
C MET A 91 33.31 -2.92 9.42
N SER A 92 33.79 -4.04 9.99
CA SER A 92 35.05 -4.06 10.77
C SER A 92 36.26 -3.67 9.92
N ASN A 93 36.26 -4.08 8.65
CA ASN A 93 37.36 -3.88 7.71
C ASN A 93 37.70 -2.38 7.51
N ARG A 94 39.00 -2.06 7.65
CA ARG A 94 39.53 -0.70 7.47
C ARG A 94 39.27 -0.11 6.07
N LYS A 95 39.09 -0.96 5.04
CA LYS A 95 38.75 -0.56 3.66
C LYS A 95 37.53 0.36 3.61
N TRP A 96 36.46 0.00 4.34
CA TRP A 96 35.14 0.66 4.30
C TRP A 96 34.98 1.77 5.36
N ARG A 97 36.10 2.31 5.89
CA ARG A 97 36.08 3.33 6.95
C ARG A 97 35.29 4.58 6.57
N ASN A 98 35.37 5.00 5.30
CA ASN A 98 34.72 6.22 4.82
C ASN A 98 33.19 6.07 4.81
N ASP A 99 32.72 4.87 4.46
CA ASP A 99 31.30 4.58 4.26
C ASP A 99 30.56 4.41 5.59
N LYS A 100 31.27 4.13 6.71
CA LYS A 100 30.67 4.07 8.06
C LYS A 100 29.82 5.30 8.41
N ARG A 101 30.23 6.49 7.95
CA ARG A 101 29.48 7.74 8.17
C ARG A 101 28.14 7.74 7.42
N VAL A 102 28.10 7.12 6.25
CA VAL A 102 26.89 7.03 5.42
C VAL A 102 25.88 6.07 6.04
N HIS A 103 26.34 4.91 6.49
CA HIS A 103 25.54 3.93 7.22
C HIS A 103 24.87 4.53 8.48
N LEU A 104 25.63 5.27 9.29
CA LEU A 104 25.08 6.02 10.43
C LEU A 104 24.04 7.09 10.02
N GLY A 105 24.21 7.73 8.86
CA GLY A 105 23.23 8.66 8.30
C GLY A 105 21.96 7.97 7.80
N ALA A 106 22.09 6.74 7.29
CA ALA A 106 20.99 5.95 6.75
C ALA A 106 20.01 5.46 7.83
N LEU A 107 20.45 5.29 9.09
CA LEU A 107 19.62 4.94 10.24
C LEU A 107 18.36 5.83 10.41
N LYS A 108 18.43 7.10 9.98
CA LYS A 108 17.28 8.03 9.96
C LYS A 108 16.10 7.52 9.12
N TYR A 109 16.38 6.74 8.06
CA TYR A 109 15.42 6.29 7.07
C TYR A 109 14.97 4.83 7.28
N VAL A 110 15.58 4.10 8.22
CA VAL A 110 15.24 2.71 8.54
C VAL A 110 13.75 2.51 8.83
N PRO A 111 13.04 3.36 9.60
CA PRO A 111 11.59 3.19 9.79
C PRO A 111 10.77 3.25 8.49
N HIS A 112 11.26 3.96 7.46
CA HIS A 112 10.61 4.02 6.15
C HIS A 112 10.93 2.77 5.31
N ALA A 113 12.15 2.26 5.36
CA ALA A 113 12.51 0.98 4.75
C ALA A 113 11.72 -0.19 5.34
N VAL A 114 11.64 -0.28 6.68
CA VAL A 114 10.83 -1.27 7.39
C VAL A 114 9.35 -1.18 7.01
N MET A 115 8.78 0.03 6.95
CA MET A 115 7.40 0.23 6.52
C MET A 115 7.17 -0.27 5.09
N LYS A 116 8.10 -0.01 4.16
CA LYS A 116 8.01 -0.48 2.77
C LYS A 116 8.21 -1.99 2.62
N LEU A 117 9.05 -2.60 3.45
CA LEU A 117 9.21 -4.05 3.51
C LEU A 117 7.90 -4.69 4.00
N LEU A 118 7.43 -4.32 5.20
CA LEU A 118 6.22 -4.88 5.83
C LEU A 118 4.91 -4.51 5.12
N GLU A 119 4.88 -3.53 4.21
CA GLU A 119 3.73 -3.31 3.32
C GLU A 119 3.63 -4.42 2.26
N ASN A 120 4.75 -5.01 1.84
CA ASN A 120 4.84 -5.93 0.69
C ASN A 120 5.02 -7.41 1.06
N ILE A 121 4.60 -7.85 2.26
CA ILE A 121 4.68 -9.27 2.71
C ILE A 121 4.02 -10.21 1.67
N PRO A 122 4.68 -11.30 1.23
CA PRO A 122 4.05 -12.36 0.43
C PRO A 122 2.74 -12.80 1.06
N TYR A 123 1.73 -13.06 0.24
CA TYR A 123 0.47 -13.62 0.74
C TYR A 123 0.59 -15.14 0.87
N PRO A 124 -0.23 -15.82 1.71
CA PRO A 124 -0.04 -17.25 2.00
C PRO A 124 -0.18 -18.19 0.79
N TRP A 125 -0.71 -17.69 -0.33
CA TRP A 125 -0.82 -18.38 -1.63
C TRP A 125 0.36 -18.14 -2.58
N GLU A 126 1.31 -17.28 -2.21
CA GLU A 126 2.54 -17.00 -2.96
C GLU A 126 3.73 -17.68 -2.28
N GLN A 127 4.47 -18.53 -3.02
CA GLN A 127 5.72 -19.12 -2.54
C GLN A 127 6.84 -18.07 -2.45
N VAL A 128 6.98 -17.25 -3.50
CA VAL A 128 8.00 -16.22 -3.64
C VAL A 128 7.36 -14.96 -4.22
N ARG A 129 7.66 -13.81 -3.61
CA ARG A 129 7.38 -12.50 -4.21
C ARG A 129 8.69 -11.79 -4.54
N GLU A 130 8.85 -11.43 -5.80
CA GLU A 130 9.87 -10.49 -6.23
C GLU A 130 9.38 -9.05 -6.14
N VAL A 131 10.23 -8.15 -5.64
CA VAL A 131 9.90 -6.73 -5.51
C VAL A 131 11.04 -5.84 -6.04
N PRO A 132 10.76 -4.72 -6.72
CA PRO A 132 11.78 -3.78 -7.14
C PRO A 132 12.39 -3.10 -5.91
N VAL A 133 13.72 -2.97 -5.89
CA VAL A 133 14.46 -2.37 -4.78
C VAL A 133 15.28 -1.15 -5.21
N LEU A 134 15.33 -0.17 -4.32
CA LEU A 134 16.13 1.03 -4.44
C LEU A 134 17.16 1.02 -3.31
N TYR A 135 18.43 0.81 -3.64
CA TYR A 135 19.52 0.64 -2.66
C TYR A 135 20.59 1.70 -2.84
N HIS A 136 21.31 2.00 -1.76
CA HIS A 136 22.45 2.90 -1.78
C HIS A 136 23.67 2.22 -2.43
N ILE A 137 24.48 2.92 -3.25
CA ILE A 137 25.68 2.36 -3.91
C ILE A 137 26.71 1.70 -2.96
N THR A 138 26.67 2.00 -1.66
CA THR A 138 27.53 1.38 -0.62
C THR A 138 26.80 0.33 0.22
N GLY A 139 25.62 -0.14 -0.19
CA GLY A 139 24.77 -1.05 0.58
C GLY A 139 24.08 -0.45 1.80
N ALA A 140 24.26 0.85 2.08
CA ALA A 140 23.92 1.44 3.38
C ALA A 140 22.44 1.42 3.80
N ILE A 141 21.52 1.33 2.84
CA ILE A 141 20.10 1.07 3.05
C ILE A 141 19.48 0.59 1.74
N THR A 142 18.47 -0.26 1.86
CA THR A 142 17.64 -0.75 0.76
C THR A 142 16.18 -0.43 1.07
N PHE A 143 15.44 0.07 0.08
CA PHE A 143 13.99 0.32 0.15
C PHE A 143 13.27 -0.55 -0.89
N VAL A 144 12.12 -1.11 -0.53
CA VAL A 144 11.21 -1.69 -1.51
C VAL A 144 10.45 -0.57 -2.23
N ASN A 145 10.62 -0.46 -3.55
CA ASN A 145 10.04 0.61 -4.38
C ASN A 145 8.66 0.24 -4.96
N GLU A 146 7.91 -0.62 -4.28
CA GLU A 146 6.57 -1.07 -4.70
C GLU A 146 5.48 -0.70 -3.69
N ILE A 147 4.30 -0.31 -4.19
CA ILE A 147 3.06 -0.18 -3.43
C ILE A 147 2.15 -1.34 -3.90
N PRO A 148 1.83 -2.32 -3.03
CA PRO A 148 1.11 -3.52 -3.42
C PRO A 148 -0.33 -3.14 -3.76
N ARG A 149 -0.66 -3.24 -5.04
CA ARG A 149 -1.98 -2.92 -5.58
C ARG A 149 -2.66 -4.20 -5.99
N VAL A 150 -3.87 -4.38 -5.48
CA VAL A 150 -4.67 -5.59 -5.69
C VAL A 150 -6.04 -5.23 -6.26
N ILE A 151 -6.61 -6.17 -7.01
CA ILE A 151 -8.00 -6.09 -7.47
C ILE A 151 -8.88 -6.51 -6.29
N GLU A 152 -9.76 -5.63 -5.83
CA GLU A 152 -10.49 -5.81 -4.57
C GLU A 152 -11.35 -7.08 -4.48
N PRO A 153 -12.21 -7.43 -5.47
CA PRO A 153 -12.97 -8.68 -5.41
C PRO A 153 -12.07 -9.93 -5.48
N VAL A 154 -10.99 -9.90 -6.26
CA VAL A 154 -10.02 -11.00 -6.36
C VAL A 154 -9.29 -11.21 -5.04
N TYR A 155 -8.79 -10.13 -4.43
CA TYR A 155 -8.11 -10.19 -3.13
C TYR A 155 -9.04 -10.68 -2.00
N HIS A 156 -10.31 -10.27 -2.03
CA HIS A 156 -11.31 -10.78 -1.09
C HIS A 156 -11.60 -12.27 -1.31
N ALA A 157 -11.70 -12.73 -2.57
CA ALA A 157 -11.87 -14.14 -2.91
C ALA A 157 -10.64 -14.98 -2.53
N GLN A 158 -9.42 -14.51 -2.82
CA GLN A 158 -8.16 -15.16 -2.41
C GLN A 158 -8.13 -15.39 -0.89
N TRP A 159 -8.40 -14.36 -0.08
CA TRP A 159 -8.49 -14.52 1.39
C TRP A 159 -9.66 -15.40 1.86
N SER A 160 -10.75 -15.45 1.10
CA SER A 160 -11.88 -16.37 1.36
C SER A 160 -11.47 -17.83 1.11
N SER A 161 -10.70 -18.10 0.05
CA SER A 161 -10.10 -19.42 -0.19
C SER A 161 -9.13 -19.80 0.95
N MET A 162 -8.32 -18.86 1.44
CA MET A 162 -7.42 -19.09 2.58
C MET A 162 -8.19 -19.42 3.86
N TRP A 163 -9.30 -18.73 4.12
CA TRP A 163 -10.17 -19.01 5.26
C TRP A 163 -10.76 -20.42 5.22
N ILE A 164 -11.13 -20.91 4.03
CA ILE A 164 -11.62 -22.29 3.83
C ILE A 164 -10.46 -23.28 4.01
N ALA A 165 -9.33 -23.09 3.34
CA ALA A 165 -8.15 -23.95 3.40
C ALA A 165 -7.64 -24.12 4.85
N MET A 166 -7.38 -23.01 5.55
CA MET A 166 -6.89 -23.02 6.93
C MET A 166 -7.90 -23.65 7.92
N ARG A 167 -9.21 -23.56 7.65
CA ARG A 167 -10.23 -24.21 8.48
C ARG A 167 -10.35 -25.71 8.21
N ARG A 168 -10.19 -26.17 6.97
CA ARG A 168 -10.10 -27.60 6.62
C ARG A 168 -8.86 -28.20 7.27
N GLU A 169 -7.68 -27.64 7.02
CA GLU A 169 -6.41 -28.08 7.61
C GLU A 169 -6.47 -28.14 9.15
N LYS A 170 -6.98 -27.09 9.81
CA LYS A 170 -7.11 -27.07 11.27
C LYS A 170 -8.09 -28.10 11.84
N ARG A 171 -9.09 -28.53 11.06
CA ARG A 171 -10.04 -29.59 11.45
C ARG A 171 -9.40 -30.97 11.27
N ASP A 172 -8.68 -31.17 10.17
CA ASP A 172 -8.24 -32.49 9.72
C ASP A 172 -6.87 -32.89 10.32
N ARG A 173 -6.01 -31.92 10.62
CA ARG A 173 -4.69 -32.14 11.21
C ARG A 173 -4.74 -32.41 12.72
N ARG A 174 -4.43 -33.66 13.10
CA ARG A 174 -4.43 -34.13 14.51
C ARG A 174 -3.53 -33.35 15.45
N HIS A 175 -2.36 -32.90 14.99
CA HIS A 175 -1.42 -32.12 15.79
C HIS A 175 -0.82 -30.98 14.96
N PHE A 176 -1.21 -29.75 15.29
CA PHE A 176 -0.66 -28.54 14.70
C PHE A 176 0.47 -28.00 15.58
N LYS A 177 1.72 -28.11 15.10
CA LYS A 177 2.92 -27.64 15.81
C LYS A 177 3.20 -26.19 15.44
N ARG A 178 2.93 -25.25 16.35
CA ARG A 178 3.28 -23.83 16.17
C ARG A 178 4.80 -23.63 16.16
N MET A 179 5.28 -22.72 15.31
CA MET A 179 6.68 -22.24 15.28
C MET A 179 7.12 -21.70 16.65
N ARG A 180 8.39 -21.91 17.04
CA ARG A 180 8.96 -21.30 18.24
C ARG A 180 9.45 -19.89 17.94
N PHE A 181 9.36 -19.00 18.93
CA PHE A 181 9.83 -17.62 18.84
C PHE A 181 10.82 -17.31 19.96
N PRO A 182 11.99 -16.69 19.67
CA PRO A 182 12.52 -16.39 18.34
C PRO A 182 12.78 -17.65 17.47
N PRO A 183 12.81 -17.55 16.13
CA PRO A 183 13.04 -18.72 15.25
C PRO A 183 14.50 -19.15 15.13
N PHE A 184 15.44 -18.22 15.34
CA PHE A 184 16.90 -18.43 15.38
C PHE A 184 17.43 -17.99 16.75
N ASP A 185 18.64 -18.45 17.12
CA ASP A 185 19.27 -18.03 18.38
C ASP A 185 19.81 -16.59 18.29
N ASP A 186 19.89 -15.88 19.41
CA ASP A 186 20.35 -14.48 19.47
C ASP A 186 21.88 -14.36 19.21
N GLU A 187 22.64 -15.46 19.36
CA GLU A 187 24.08 -15.56 19.05
C GLU A 187 24.37 -16.10 17.64
N GLU A 188 23.34 -16.47 16.87
CA GLU A 188 23.49 -17.00 15.50
C GLU A 188 23.57 -15.85 14.48
N PRO A 189 24.61 -15.78 13.63
CA PRO A 189 24.72 -14.71 12.64
C PRO A 189 23.61 -14.84 11.57
N PRO A 190 23.11 -13.72 11.00
CA PRO A 190 22.11 -13.77 9.95
C PRO A 190 22.57 -14.62 8.74
N LEU A 191 21.75 -15.60 8.35
CA LEU A 191 22.01 -16.45 7.18
C LEU A 191 22.12 -15.62 5.89
N ASP A 192 23.10 -15.93 5.04
CA ASP A 192 23.21 -15.32 3.72
C ASP A 192 22.21 -15.96 2.75
N TYR A 193 21.44 -15.12 2.06
CA TYR A 193 20.46 -15.55 1.07
C TYR A 193 21.11 -16.28 -0.11
N GLY A 194 22.27 -15.79 -0.56
CA GLY A 194 22.97 -16.35 -1.72
C GLY A 194 23.45 -17.78 -1.52
N ASP A 195 23.96 -18.10 -0.33
CA ASP A 195 24.59 -19.39 -0.04
C ASP A 195 23.60 -20.42 0.55
N ASN A 196 22.48 -19.99 1.16
CA ASN A 196 21.59 -20.88 1.94
C ASN A 196 20.14 -20.97 1.44
N VAL A 197 19.68 -20.03 0.60
CA VAL A 197 18.23 -19.90 0.27
C VAL A 197 17.99 -19.81 -1.24
N LEU A 198 18.95 -19.31 -2.03
CA LEU A 198 18.79 -19.13 -3.48
C LEU A 198 18.53 -20.44 -4.24
N ASP A 199 19.22 -21.51 -3.86
CA ASP A 199 19.16 -22.82 -4.53
C ASP A 199 18.14 -23.79 -3.88
N VAL A 200 17.39 -23.33 -2.87
CA VAL A 200 16.39 -24.14 -2.18
C VAL A 200 15.01 -23.86 -2.76
N GLU A 201 14.38 -24.89 -3.33
CA GLU A 201 13.00 -24.80 -3.79
C GLU A 201 12.05 -24.67 -2.58
N PRO A 202 11.25 -23.59 -2.49
CA PRO A 202 10.36 -23.37 -1.36
C PRO A 202 9.21 -24.39 -1.36
N LEU A 203 8.66 -24.64 -0.17
CA LEU A 203 7.47 -25.49 -0.03
C LEU A 203 6.26 -24.89 -0.75
N GLU A 204 5.32 -25.76 -1.08
CA GLU A 204 4.04 -25.40 -1.66
C GLU A 204 3.31 -24.36 -0.81
N ALA A 205 2.78 -23.33 -1.47
CA ALA A 205 1.98 -22.29 -0.83
C ALA A 205 0.56 -22.82 -0.56
N ILE A 206 -0.22 -22.10 0.24
CA ILE A 206 -1.61 -22.48 0.47
C ILE A 206 -2.41 -22.13 -0.78
N GLN A 207 -2.83 -23.13 -1.53
CA GLN A 207 -3.76 -23.02 -2.66
C GLN A 207 -4.88 -24.05 -2.44
N LEU A 208 -6.09 -23.75 -2.93
CA LEU A 208 -7.17 -24.73 -3.01
C LEU A 208 -7.20 -25.30 -4.42
N ASP A 209 -7.49 -26.59 -4.53
CA ASP A 209 -7.88 -27.21 -5.79
C ASP A 209 -9.15 -26.50 -6.29
N LEU A 210 -9.04 -25.84 -7.45
CA LEU A 210 -10.15 -25.20 -8.16
C LEU A 210 -10.75 -26.21 -9.14
N ASP A 211 -12.05 -26.11 -9.42
CA ASP A 211 -12.69 -27.00 -10.38
C ASP A 211 -12.50 -26.51 -11.83
N GLU A 212 -12.03 -27.37 -12.72
CA GLU A 212 -11.75 -27.02 -14.13
C GLU A 212 -13.00 -26.56 -14.91
N GLN A 213 -14.21 -26.88 -14.46
CA GLN A 213 -15.47 -26.56 -15.14
C GLN A 213 -16.23 -25.42 -14.43
N GLU A 214 -16.35 -25.46 -13.10
CA GLU A 214 -17.04 -24.42 -12.33
C GLU A 214 -16.18 -23.15 -12.17
N ASP A 215 -14.88 -23.30 -11.87
CA ASP A 215 -13.94 -22.18 -11.67
C ASP A 215 -13.18 -21.78 -12.95
N ALA A 216 -13.58 -22.29 -14.12
CA ALA A 216 -12.91 -22.10 -15.41
C ALA A 216 -12.57 -20.63 -15.76
N ALA A 217 -13.37 -19.67 -15.30
CA ALA A 217 -13.14 -18.24 -15.52
C ALA A 217 -11.98 -17.64 -14.70
N ILE A 218 -11.57 -18.29 -13.61
CA ILE A 218 -10.52 -17.84 -12.68
C ILE A 218 -9.31 -18.78 -12.63
N PHE A 219 -9.48 -20.05 -13.02
CA PHE A 219 -8.54 -21.17 -12.88
C PHE A 219 -7.07 -20.79 -13.17
N ASP A 220 -6.79 -20.23 -14.35
CA ASP A 220 -5.42 -19.95 -14.82
C ASP A 220 -4.66 -18.89 -14.02
N TRP A 221 -5.36 -17.96 -13.35
CA TRP A 221 -4.76 -16.70 -12.86
C TRP A 221 -5.07 -16.38 -11.39
N PHE A 222 -5.93 -17.16 -10.73
CA PHE A 222 -6.48 -16.81 -9.42
C PHE A 222 -5.41 -16.66 -8.32
N TYR A 223 -4.34 -17.46 -8.36
CA TYR A 223 -3.25 -17.44 -7.37
C TYR A 223 -2.00 -16.67 -7.82
N ASP A 224 -2.04 -15.99 -8.97
CA ASP A 224 -0.93 -15.15 -9.42
C ASP A 224 -0.62 -14.02 -8.41
N PRO A 225 0.67 -13.59 -8.28
CA PRO A 225 1.03 -12.44 -7.46
C PRO A 225 0.42 -11.12 -7.94
N LYS A 226 0.15 -11.00 -9.25
CA LYS A 226 -0.50 -9.85 -9.89
C LYS A 226 -1.50 -10.35 -10.94
N PRO A 227 -2.68 -10.81 -10.53
CA PRO A 227 -3.65 -11.42 -11.44
C PRO A 227 -4.05 -10.51 -12.60
N LEU A 228 -4.25 -11.11 -13.77
CA LEU A 228 -4.70 -10.44 -15.00
C LEU A 228 -3.77 -9.31 -15.50
N LEU A 229 -2.52 -9.24 -15.04
CA LEU A 229 -1.49 -8.35 -15.60
C LEU A 229 -1.28 -8.65 -17.10
N ASP A 230 -1.00 -7.61 -17.88
CA ASP A 230 -0.83 -7.67 -19.34
C ASP A 230 -2.07 -8.14 -20.15
N THR A 231 -3.22 -8.34 -19.50
CA THR A 231 -4.53 -8.62 -20.14
C THR A 231 -5.37 -7.34 -20.35
N PRO A 232 -6.34 -7.31 -21.28
CA PRO A 232 -7.24 -6.17 -21.47
C PRO A 232 -8.14 -5.84 -20.26
N HIS A 233 -8.21 -6.71 -19.25
CA HIS A 233 -9.04 -6.52 -18.06
C HIS A 233 -8.48 -5.46 -17.08
N VAL A 234 -7.17 -5.15 -17.15
CA VAL A 234 -6.50 -4.26 -16.19
C VAL A 234 -5.92 -3.03 -16.87
N ASN A 235 -6.71 -1.95 -16.89
CA ASN A 235 -6.28 -0.64 -17.37
C ASN A 235 -5.57 0.21 -16.30
N GLY A 236 -4.69 1.12 -16.74
CA GLY A 236 -3.92 2.00 -15.86
C GLY A 236 -4.72 3.06 -15.08
N ARG A 237 -5.03 2.75 -13.80
CA ARG A 237 -5.33 3.66 -12.64
C ARG A 237 -6.42 4.75 -12.73
N THR A 238 -7.33 4.74 -11.74
CA THR A 238 -7.93 5.92 -11.02
C THR A 238 -8.75 5.43 -9.79
N GLN A 239 -9.70 6.16 -9.17
CA GLN A 239 -10.49 5.75 -7.95
C GLN A 239 -11.93 6.37 -7.89
N LEU A 240 -13.02 5.64 -7.54
CA LEU A 240 -14.37 6.15 -7.11
C LEU A 240 -15.29 5.06 -6.48
N SER A 241 -16.26 5.46 -5.62
CA SER A 241 -17.21 4.66 -4.79
C SER A 241 -18.69 4.80 -5.29
N ASP A 242 -19.80 4.25 -4.73
CA ASP A 242 -20.17 3.88 -3.34
C ASP A 242 -21.30 2.78 -3.21
N HIS A 243 -21.77 2.57 -1.97
CA HIS A 243 -22.68 1.57 -1.35
C HIS A 243 -23.99 1.08 -2.04
N THR A 244 -24.52 -0.06 -1.53
CA THR A 244 -25.93 -0.55 -1.63
C THR A 244 -26.55 -0.85 -0.25
N ASP A 245 -27.89 -0.86 -0.20
CA ASP A 245 -28.86 -0.94 0.93
C ASP A 245 -28.43 -0.51 2.36
N SER A 246 -29.15 0.47 2.91
CA SER A 246 -28.95 1.04 4.24
C SER A 246 -29.84 0.45 5.34
N ASN A 247 -30.88 -0.33 5.00
CA ASN A 247 -31.97 -0.64 5.91
C ASN A 247 -31.61 -1.64 7.01
N ALA A 248 -30.72 -2.60 6.73
CA ALA A 248 -30.22 -3.57 7.71
C ALA A 248 -29.41 -2.94 8.87
N SER A 249 -28.97 -1.68 8.72
CA SER A 249 -28.21 -0.94 9.73
C SER A 249 -29.07 0.04 10.56
N TYR A 250 -30.39 -0.14 10.62
CA TYR A 250 -31.28 0.71 11.43
C TYR A 250 -30.82 0.76 12.90
N LEU A 251 -30.65 1.97 13.44
CA LEU A 251 -30.06 2.25 14.76
C LEU A 251 -28.61 1.73 14.99
N PHE A 252 -27.98 1.16 13.98
CA PHE A 252 -26.60 0.64 14.02
C PHE A 252 -25.70 1.25 12.94
N ASP A 253 -26.12 2.38 12.37
CA ASP A 253 -25.40 3.17 11.37
C ASP A 253 -24.48 4.24 12.00
N LYS A 254 -23.67 4.91 11.16
CA LYS A 254 -22.77 5.99 11.59
C LYS A 254 -23.51 7.12 12.31
N LYS A 255 -24.68 7.55 11.81
CA LYS A 255 -25.45 8.67 12.37
C LYS A 255 -25.99 8.31 13.75
N SER A 256 -26.57 7.12 13.91
CA SER A 256 -27.08 6.63 15.20
C SER A 256 -25.98 6.59 16.26
N PHE A 257 -24.77 6.12 15.92
CA PHE A 257 -23.64 6.14 16.86
C PHE A 257 -23.14 7.55 17.20
N PHE A 258 -23.19 8.51 16.25
CA PHE A 258 -22.85 9.90 16.55
C PHE A 258 -23.87 10.56 17.48
N THR A 259 -25.16 10.35 17.25
CA THR A 259 -26.25 10.82 18.11
C THR A 259 -26.15 10.21 19.51
N ALA A 260 -25.96 8.89 19.61
CA ALA A 260 -25.77 8.20 20.89
C ALA A 260 -24.57 8.75 21.67
N LYS A 261 -23.44 9.00 20.99
CA LYS A 261 -22.27 9.66 21.61
C LYS A 261 -22.59 11.09 22.09
N ALA A 262 -23.33 11.87 21.33
CA ALA A 262 -23.66 13.25 21.70
C ALA A 262 -24.59 13.32 22.92
N LEU A 263 -25.60 12.44 22.97
CA LEU A 263 -26.58 12.33 24.06
C LEU A 263 -26.10 11.52 25.27
N ASN A 264 -24.85 11.03 25.27
CA ASN A 264 -24.32 10.11 26.29
C ASN A 264 -25.17 8.82 26.47
N MET A 265 -25.86 8.38 25.41
CA MET A 265 -26.64 7.15 25.38
C MET A 265 -25.81 5.99 24.81
N ALA A 266 -26.19 4.75 25.14
CA ALA A 266 -25.53 3.55 24.64
C ALA A 266 -26.56 2.60 24.00
N ILE A 267 -26.51 2.48 22.68
CA ILE A 267 -27.31 1.51 21.91
C ILE A 267 -26.92 0.07 22.36
N PRO A 268 -27.89 -0.86 22.56
CA PRO A 268 -27.59 -2.25 22.87
C PRO A 268 -26.64 -2.90 21.87
N GLY A 269 -25.56 -3.52 22.36
CA GLY A 269 -24.47 -4.04 21.51
C GLY A 269 -23.52 -3.00 20.92
N GLY A 270 -23.90 -1.72 20.91
CA GLY A 270 -23.11 -0.61 20.39
C GLY A 270 -21.95 -0.15 21.30
N PRO A 271 -21.11 0.78 20.80
CA PRO A 271 -19.96 1.32 21.52
C PRO A 271 -20.36 2.33 22.61
N LYS A 272 -19.58 2.36 23.71
CA LYS A 272 -19.73 3.34 24.79
C LYS A 272 -18.66 4.42 24.73
N PHE A 273 -19.04 5.68 24.88
CA PHE A 273 -18.15 6.84 24.87
C PHE A 273 -18.08 7.51 26.25
N GLU A 274 -17.20 8.49 26.39
CA GLU A 274 -17.25 9.42 27.52
C GLU A 274 -18.28 10.51 27.22
N PRO A 275 -18.97 11.06 28.24
CA PRO A 275 -19.91 12.17 28.04
C PRO A 275 -19.24 13.35 27.35
N LEU A 276 -19.93 13.95 26.37
CA LEU A 276 -19.43 15.14 25.68
C LEU A 276 -19.48 16.38 26.57
N TYR A 277 -20.56 16.50 27.34
CA TYR A 277 -20.74 17.46 28.41
C TYR A 277 -20.71 16.67 29.72
N ARG A 278 -19.75 16.97 30.60
CA ARG A 278 -19.61 16.32 31.92
C ARG A 278 -20.24 17.15 33.05
N ASP A 279 -20.40 18.44 32.78
CA ASP A 279 -20.67 19.49 33.76
C ASP A 279 -21.98 20.21 33.41
N MET A 280 -23.01 19.46 33.00
CA MET A 280 -24.41 19.93 33.12
C MET A 280 -24.78 19.75 34.59
N ASP A 281 -25.03 20.84 35.31
CA ASP A 281 -25.26 20.82 36.75
C ASP A 281 -26.52 20.02 37.12
N THR A 282 -26.34 18.75 37.51
CA THR A 282 -27.41 17.78 37.82
C THR A 282 -28.10 18.04 39.17
N LEU A 283 -28.37 19.30 39.50
CA LEU A 283 -28.93 19.72 40.80
C LEU A 283 -30.03 20.79 40.68
N ASP A 284 -29.97 21.67 39.67
CA ASP A 284 -30.79 22.91 39.68
C ASP A 284 -31.91 22.96 38.60
N GLU A 285 -32.00 22.00 37.67
CA GLU A 285 -32.99 22.04 36.55
C GLU A 285 -34.00 20.86 36.49
N ASP A 286 -33.98 19.89 37.40
CA ASP A 286 -34.84 18.70 37.31
C ASP A 286 -36.34 18.99 37.56
N TRP A 287 -36.67 20.05 38.33
CA TRP A 287 -38.04 20.43 38.67
C TRP A 287 -38.59 21.57 37.81
N ASN A 288 -38.96 21.22 36.57
CA ASN A 288 -39.62 22.13 35.63
C ASN A 288 -41.10 21.74 35.41
N GLU A 289 -41.96 22.71 35.07
CA GLU A 289 -43.42 22.49 34.90
C GLU A 289 -43.77 21.40 33.87
N PHE A 290 -42.89 21.18 32.90
CA PHE A 290 -43.01 20.17 31.85
C PHE A 290 -42.78 18.73 32.35
N ASN A 291 -42.00 18.55 33.43
CA ASN A 291 -41.64 17.24 34.00
C ASN A 291 -42.51 16.85 35.20
N ASP A 292 -43.59 17.59 35.50
CA ASP A 292 -44.51 17.27 36.60
C ASP A 292 -45.16 15.90 36.37
N ILE A 293 -44.87 14.95 37.25
CA ILE A 293 -45.34 13.56 37.18
C ILE A 293 -46.87 13.44 37.15
N ASN A 294 -47.60 14.44 37.66
CA ASN A 294 -49.06 14.48 37.64
C ASN A 294 -49.64 14.87 36.27
N LYS A 295 -48.81 15.44 35.38
CA LYS A 295 -49.19 15.87 34.02
C LYS A 295 -48.75 14.86 32.94
N VAL A 296 -47.88 13.90 33.27
CA VAL A 296 -47.35 12.89 32.34
C VAL A 296 -48.14 11.59 32.44
N ILE A 297 -48.86 11.21 31.37
CA ILE A 297 -49.59 9.94 31.28
C ILE A 297 -48.77 8.90 30.51
N ILE A 298 -48.07 8.02 31.23
CA ILE A 298 -47.30 6.92 30.64
C ILE A 298 -48.27 5.79 30.25
N ARG A 299 -48.33 5.43 28.95
CA ARG A 299 -49.26 4.41 28.43
C ARG A 299 -48.59 3.14 27.91
N GLN A 300 -47.38 3.25 27.37
CA GLN A 300 -46.51 2.15 26.96
C GLN A 300 -45.06 2.58 27.14
N ASP A 301 -44.21 1.67 27.63
CA ASP A 301 -42.77 1.78 27.42
C ASP A 301 -42.50 1.35 25.97
N SER A 302 -41.89 2.24 25.19
CA SER A 302 -41.92 2.22 23.72
C SER A 302 -41.21 1.03 23.06
N ALA A 303 -41.98 0.14 22.43
CA ALA A 303 -41.73 -0.44 21.10
C ALA A 303 -42.84 -1.42 20.70
N ASP A 304 -43.53 -1.18 19.58
CA ASP A 304 -44.14 -2.20 18.70
C ASP A 304 -44.70 -1.51 17.43
N PRO A 305 -44.37 -1.96 16.20
CA PRO A 305 -44.91 -1.38 14.97
C PRO A 305 -46.09 -2.20 14.38
N ASP A 306 -47.23 -1.51 14.28
CA ASP A 306 -48.31 -1.59 13.29
C ASP A 306 -48.90 -2.94 12.83
N GLY A 307 -50.24 -2.99 12.89
CA GLY A 307 -51.06 -4.10 12.40
C GLY A 307 -51.16 -4.19 10.88
N ASN A 308 -51.25 -5.42 10.40
CA ASN A 308 -51.30 -5.78 8.98
C ASN A 308 -52.55 -5.25 8.26
N ALA A 309 -52.38 -4.26 7.38
CA ALA A 309 -53.44 -3.77 6.50
C ALA A 309 -53.50 -4.61 5.21
N SER A 310 -54.69 -5.07 4.81
CA SER A 310 -54.85 -5.85 3.59
C SER A 310 -54.62 -4.98 2.35
N LEU A 311 -53.54 -5.26 1.62
CA LEU A 311 -53.25 -4.65 0.33
C LEU A 311 -54.22 -5.16 -0.74
N VAL A 312 -55.25 -4.35 -1.05
CA VAL A 312 -55.89 -4.39 -2.37
C VAL A 312 -54.95 -3.68 -3.34
N SER A 313 -54.72 -4.25 -4.52
CA SER A 313 -53.85 -3.60 -5.50
C SER A 313 -54.48 -2.29 -5.99
N HIS A 314 -53.64 -1.29 -6.31
CA HIS A 314 -54.15 -0.02 -6.83
C HIS A 314 -54.68 -0.16 -8.26
N GLU A 315 -54.19 -1.15 -9.00
CA GLU A 315 -54.63 -1.51 -10.35
C GLU A 315 -56.05 -2.09 -10.36
N ASP A 316 -56.38 -3.08 -9.51
CA ASP A 316 -57.74 -3.65 -9.40
C ASP A 316 -58.78 -2.58 -9.00
N ALA A 317 -58.36 -1.57 -8.24
CA ALA A 317 -59.21 -0.46 -7.81
C ALA A 317 -59.47 0.60 -8.89
N ILE A 318 -58.64 0.67 -9.94
CA ILE A 318 -58.74 1.65 -11.04
C ILE A 318 -59.30 1.02 -12.31
N PHE A 319 -58.81 -0.17 -12.68
CA PHE A 319 -59.13 -0.84 -13.94
C PHE A 319 -60.18 -1.94 -13.77
N GLY A 320 -60.54 -2.30 -12.53
CA GLY A 320 -61.42 -3.43 -12.24
C GLY A 320 -60.72 -4.78 -12.45
N PRO A 321 -61.44 -5.90 -12.28
CA PRO A 321 -60.89 -7.22 -12.55
C PRO A 321 -60.59 -7.37 -14.06
N ASN A 322 -59.36 -7.80 -14.38
CA ASN A 322 -58.89 -7.97 -15.76
C ASN A 322 -59.91 -8.69 -16.67
N GLY A 323 -60.26 -8.06 -17.80
CA GLY A 323 -61.18 -8.60 -18.81
C GLY A 323 -62.54 -7.88 -18.93
N ALA A 324 -62.60 -6.58 -18.63
CA ALA A 324 -63.82 -5.76 -18.73
C ALA A 324 -63.85 -4.79 -19.93
N ASP A 325 -62.78 -4.74 -20.74
CA ASP A 325 -62.70 -3.93 -21.97
C ASP A 325 -63.23 -4.72 -23.18
N ASP A 326 -64.15 -4.12 -23.94
CA ASP A 326 -64.68 -4.71 -25.18
C ASP A 326 -63.61 -4.77 -26.29
N ASP A 327 -63.61 -5.86 -27.08
CA ASP A 327 -62.58 -6.23 -28.09
C ASP A 327 -62.51 -5.32 -29.35
N GLU A 328 -62.64 -3.99 -29.25
CA GLU A 328 -62.74 -3.08 -30.41
C GLU A 328 -61.37 -2.68 -31.03
N PHE A 329 -60.23 -3.04 -30.44
CA PHE A 329 -58.90 -2.62 -30.90
C PHE A 329 -57.94 -3.79 -31.22
N GLU A 330 -57.56 -3.91 -32.50
CA GLU A 330 -56.52 -4.85 -32.98
C GLU A 330 -55.21 -4.12 -33.34
N LEU A 331 -54.07 -4.73 -33.03
CA LEU A 331 -52.76 -4.22 -33.45
C LEU A 331 -52.48 -4.57 -34.93
N PRO A 332 -51.83 -3.68 -35.71
CA PRO A 332 -51.44 -3.98 -37.09
C PRO A 332 -50.52 -5.21 -37.17
N ALA A 333 -50.70 -6.05 -38.19
CA ALA A 333 -49.97 -7.31 -38.36
C ALA A 333 -48.44 -7.17 -38.54
N GLU A 334 -47.93 -5.95 -38.75
CA GLU A 334 -46.50 -5.62 -38.79
C GLU A 334 -45.90 -5.38 -37.39
N VAL A 335 -46.74 -5.30 -36.35
CA VAL A 335 -46.33 -5.04 -34.96
C VAL A 335 -46.05 -6.36 -34.25
N GLN A 336 -44.76 -6.62 -34.03
CA GLN A 336 -44.26 -7.74 -33.23
C GLN A 336 -43.61 -7.23 -31.93
N PRO A 337 -43.52 -8.07 -30.87
CA PRO A 337 -42.74 -7.74 -29.68
C PRO A 337 -41.29 -7.41 -30.04
N PHE A 338 -40.75 -6.30 -29.52
CA PHE A 338 -39.45 -5.73 -29.89
C PHE A 338 -38.23 -6.68 -29.87
N LEU A 339 -38.32 -7.82 -29.17
CA LEU A 339 -37.24 -8.80 -28.99
C LEU A 339 -37.72 -10.24 -29.17
N GLU A 340 -38.76 -10.49 -29.97
CA GLU A 340 -39.33 -11.84 -30.21
C GLU A 340 -38.26 -12.88 -30.63
N ASP A 341 -37.27 -12.47 -31.44
CA ASP A 341 -36.14 -13.29 -31.88
C ASP A 341 -35.16 -13.71 -30.76
N ARG A 342 -35.29 -13.21 -29.53
CA ARG A 342 -34.32 -13.44 -28.45
C ARG A 342 -34.92 -14.19 -27.26
N PRO A 343 -34.20 -15.18 -26.69
CA PRO A 343 -34.64 -15.86 -25.49
C PRO A 343 -34.68 -14.89 -24.30
N LEU A 344 -35.66 -15.09 -23.41
CA LEU A 344 -35.87 -14.27 -22.21
C LEU A 344 -34.69 -14.32 -21.24
N GLU A 345 -34.07 -15.50 -21.11
CA GLU A 345 -32.93 -15.74 -20.22
C GLU A 345 -31.83 -16.57 -20.91
N ASN A 346 -30.64 -16.53 -20.34
CA ASN A 346 -29.52 -17.39 -20.68
C ASN A 346 -28.91 -17.99 -19.40
N HIS A 347 -27.94 -18.89 -19.54
CA HIS A 347 -27.30 -19.59 -18.41
C HIS A 347 -26.61 -18.67 -17.40
N MET A 348 -26.30 -17.41 -17.74
CA MET A 348 -25.73 -16.40 -16.84
C MET A 348 -26.76 -15.41 -16.26
N THR A 349 -28.02 -15.45 -16.71
CA THR A 349 -29.02 -14.43 -16.32
C THR A 349 -29.29 -14.44 -14.82
N ALA A 350 -29.42 -15.62 -14.22
CA ALA A 350 -29.62 -15.77 -12.77
C ALA A 350 -28.44 -15.19 -11.95
N ASP A 351 -27.19 -15.55 -12.31
CA ASP A 351 -25.99 -15.06 -11.63
C ASP A 351 -25.79 -13.55 -11.82
N ALA A 352 -26.09 -13.02 -13.01
CA ALA A 352 -26.04 -11.60 -13.27
C ALA A 352 -27.05 -10.81 -12.41
N ILE A 353 -28.26 -11.35 -12.21
CA ILE A 353 -29.26 -10.78 -11.30
C ILE A 353 -28.81 -10.88 -9.84
N ALA A 354 -28.22 -12.01 -9.43
CA ALA A 354 -27.67 -12.17 -8.08
C ALA A 354 -26.55 -11.16 -7.79
N LEU A 355 -25.66 -10.89 -8.77
CA LEU A 355 -24.60 -9.89 -8.66
C LEU A 355 -25.13 -8.46 -8.50
N CYS A 356 -26.33 -8.13 -8.99
CA CYS A 356 -26.95 -6.81 -8.74
C CYS A 356 -27.23 -6.55 -7.26
N TRP A 357 -27.48 -7.59 -6.47
CA TRP A 357 -27.76 -7.52 -5.03
C TRP A 357 -26.54 -7.86 -4.15
N ALA A 358 -25.40 -8.17 -4.76
CA ALA A 358 -24.18 -8.48 -4.03
C ALA A 358 -23.64 -7.25 -3.25
N PRO A 359 -22.90 -7.44 -2.15
CA PRO A 359 -22.22 -6.34 -1.48
C PRO A 359 -21.06 -5.81 -2.33
N ASP A 360 -20.67 -4.56 -2.08
CA ASP A 360 -19.37 -4.02 -2.51
C ASP A 360 -18.24 -4.97 -2.02
N PRO A 361 -17.30 -5.40 -2.89
CA PRO A 361 -17.00 -4.89 -4.23
C PRO A 361 -17.70 -5.58 -5.42
N TYR A 362 -18.51 -6.62 -5.20
CA TYR A 362 -18.96 -7.57 -6.23
C TYR A 362 -20.07 -7.03 -7.15
N ASN A 363 -20.84 -6.04 -6.69
CA ASN A 363 -21.90 -5.39 -7.48
C ASN A 363 -21.39 -4.47 -8.63
N ARG A 364 -20.08 -4.38 -8.86
CA ARG A 364 -19.50 -3.56 -9.94
C ARG A 364 -18.73 -4.39 -10.95
N ARG A 365 -19.10 -4.26 -12.23
CA ARG A 365 -18.38 -4.86 -13.37
C ARG A 365 -16.99 -4.26 -13.63
N SER A 366 -16.72 -3.06 -13.13
CA SER A 366 -15.42 -2.39 -13.29
C SER A 366 -15.04 -1.67 -12.00
N GLY A 367 -13.86 -1.98 -11.48
CA GLY A 367 -13.31 -1.42 -10.25
C GLY A 367 -11.96 -0.75 -10.47
N ARG A 368 -11.35 -0.30 -9.38
CA ARG A 368 -10.13 0.51 -9.40
C ARG A 368 -9.20 0.03 -8.28
N MET A 369 -8.01 -0.49 -8.65
CA MET A 369 -7.12 -1.20 -7.72
C MET A 369 -6.80 -0.40 -6.46
N ARG A 370 -7.00 -1.01 -5.30
CA ARG A 370 -6.70 -0.45 -3.97
C ARG A 370 -5.36 -0.98 -3.47
N ARG A 371 -4.81 -0.41 -2.39
CA ARG A 371 -3.69 -1.06 -1.70
C ARG A 371 -4.24 -2.22 -0.87
N ALA A 372 -3.50 -3.32 -0.75
CA ALA A 372 -3.93 -4.45 0.06
C ALA A 372 -4.32 -4.07 1.50
N GLN A 373 -3.51 -3.21 2.14
CA GLN A 373 -3.79 -2.66 3.48
C GLN A 373 -5.00 -1.71 3.57
N ASP A 374 -5.55 -1.24 2.44
CA ASP A 374 -6.74 -0.37 2.44
C ASP A 374 -8.05 -1.18 2.41
N ILE A 375 -7.99 -2.51 2.19
CA ILE A 375 -9.15 -3.41 2.08
C ILE A 375 -9.36 -4.13 3.43
N PRO A 376 -10.39 -3.75 4.22
CA PRO A 376 -10.54 -4.27 5.57
C PRO A 376 -11.49 -5.48 5.59
N LEU A 377 -10.95 -6.67 5.29
CA LEU A 377 -11.70 -7.94 5.13
C LEU A 377 -12.72 -8.23 6.24
N VAL A 378 -12.37 -7.93 7.50
CA VAL A 378 -13.22 -8.21 8.68
C VAL A 378 -14.09 -7.03 9.12
N LYS A 379 -14.18 -5.95 8.32
CA LYS A 379 -14.92 -4.73 8.70
C LYS A 379 -16.39 -5.02 8.94
N ASN A 380 -17.04 -5.70 8.00
CA ASN A 380 -18.49 -5.92 8.03
C ASN A 380 -18.89 -6.77 9.24
N TRP A 381 -18.06 -7.76 9.61
CA TRP A 381 -18.31 -8.66 10.75
C TRP A 381 -18.54 -7.93 12.07
N TYR A 382 -17.86 -6.80 12.33
CA TYR A 382 -18.08 -6.02 13.56
C TYR A 382 -18.99 -4.81 13.36
N LEU A 383 -19.37 -4.48 12.11
CA LEU A 383 -20.44 -3.53 11.82
C LEU A 383 -21.82 -4.15 11.99
N GLU A 384 -21.93 -5.47 11.96
CA GLU A 384 -23.15 -6.19 12.33
C GLU A 384 -23.25 -6.38 13.85
N HIS A 385 -24.46 -6.68 14.33
CA HIS A 385 -24.66 -7.08 15.72
C HIS A 385 -23.90 -8.38 16.03
N CYS A 386 -23.25 -8.44 17.20
CA CYS A 386 -22.54 -9.63 17.64
C CYS A 386 -23.50 -10.83 17.75
N PRO A 387 -23.20 -12.00 17.15
CA PRO A 387 -24.09 -13.15 17.17
C PRO A 387 -24.51 -13.58 18.58
N PRO A 388 -25.76 -14.06 18.76
CA PRO A 388 -26.22 -14.55 20.06
C PRO A 388 -25.38 -15.73 20.56
N GLY A 389 -25.32 -15.90 21.88
CA GLY A 389 -24.54 -16.98 22.54
C GLY A 389 -23.02 -16.76 22.63
N GLN A 390 -22.45 -15.74 21.96
CA GLN A 390 -21.01 -15.47 22.03
C GLN A 390 -20.54 -15.01 23.44
N PRO A 391 -19.34 -15.41 23.91
CA PRO A 391 -18.88 -15.09 25.26
C PRO A 391 -18.57 -13.60 25.45
N VAL A 392 -18.62 -13.12 26.71
CA VAL A 392 -18.41 -11.70 27.08
C VAL A 392 -17.17 -11.09 26.42
N LYS A 393 -16.05 -11.83 26.38
CA LYS A 393 -14.80 -11.40 25.73
C LYS A 393 -15.01 -10.98 24.27
N VAL A 394 -15.77 -11.74 23.49
CA VAL A 394 -16.06 -11.46 22.07
C VAL A 394 -16.98 -10.25 21.96
N ARG A 395 -18.04 -10.18 22.76
CA ARG A 395 -18.99 -9.03 22.75
C ARG A 395 -18.29 -7.71 23.08
N VAL A 396 -17.37 -7.71 24.05
CA VAL A 396 -16.53 -6.54 24.37
C VAL A 396 -15.55 -6.19 23.25
N SER A 397 -15.01 -7.17 22.52
CA SER A 397 -14.18 -6.90 21.33
C SER A 397 -14.98 -6.20 20.23
N TYR A 398 -16.20 -6.66 19.92
CA TYR A 398 -17.09 -6.00 18.95
C TYR A 398 -17.33 -4.53 19.33
N GLN A 399 -17.72 -4.26 20.58
CA GLN A 399 -17.92 -2.90 21.09
C GLN A 399 -16.67 -2.02 20.99
N LYS A 400 -15.47 -2.58 21.19
CA LYS A 400 -14.21 -1.85 21.04
C LYS A 400 -13.86 -1.55 19.58
N LEU A 401 -14.09 -2.50 18.67
CA LEU A 401 -13.89 -2.30 17.23
C LEU A 401 -14.85 -1.24 16.67
N LEU A 402 -16.14 -1.31 17.04
CA LEU A 402 -17.14 -0.27 16.75
C LEU A 402 -16.72 1.09 17.31
N LYS A 403 -16.22 1.15 18.55
CA LYS A 403 -15.72 2.40 19.15
C LYS A 403 -14.57 2.99 18.35
N CYS A 404 -13.63 2.15 17.90
CA CYS A 404 -12.52 2.59 17.03
C CYS A 404 -13.02 3.08 15.66
N TYR A 405 -13.97 2.39 15.05
CA TYR A 405 -14.60 2.80 13.79
C TYR A 405 -15.30 4.16 13.91
N VAL A 406 -16.21 4.32 14.88
CA VAL A 406 -16.94 5.57 15.11
C VAL A 406 -15.99 6.74 15.44
N LEU A 407 -14.93 6.50 16.23
CA LEU A 407 -13.93 7.55 16.52
C LEU A 407 -13.06 7.92 15.32
N ASN A 408 -12.83 7.00 14.38
CA ASN A 408 -12.12 7.31 13.13
C ASN A 408 -13.03 8.15 12.22
N GLU A 409 -14.28 7.70 11.99
CA GLU A 409 -15.27 8.39 11.15
C GLU A 409 -15.57 9.81 11.69
N LEU A 410 -15.85 9.95 12.99
CA LEU A 410 -16.18 11.24 13.63
C LEU A 410 -15.05 12.29 13.53
N HIS A 411 -13.79 11.85 13.58
CA HIS A 411 -12.63 12.74 13.54
C HIS A 411 -11.94 12.79 12.17
N THR A 412 -12.51 12.14 11.15
CA THR A 412 -12.02 12.24 9.77
C THR A 412 -12.24 13.67 9.28
N ARG A 413 -11.15 14.30 8.84
CA ARG A 413 -11.17 15.63 8.21
C ARG A 413 -10.80 15.45 6.74
N PRO A 414 -11.36 16.24 5.81
CA PRO A 414 -10.96 16.19 4.41
C PRO A 414 -9.46 16.43 4.29
N GLU A 415 -8.79 15.66 3.43
CA GLU A 415 -7.36 15.76 3.24
C GLU A 415 -6.98 17.15 2.75
N LYS A 416 -6.04 17.81 3.44
CA LYS A 416 -5.52 19.10 2.98
C LYS A 416 -4.73 18.88 1.70
N ALA A 417 -5.05 19.62 0.65
CA ALA A 417 -4.28 19.62 -0.58
C ALA A 417 -2.82 20.03 -0.29
N MET A 418 -1.87 19.12 -0.53
CA MET A 418 -0.43 19.35 -0.36
C MET A 418 0.32 19.05 -1.65
N THR A 419 1.44 19.75 -1.86
CA THR A 419 2.36 19.44 -2.96
C THR A 419 2.88 18.01 -2.83
N LYS A 420 2.68 17.18 -3.86
CA LYS A 420 3.14 15.79 -3.89
C LYS A 420 4.68 15.73 -3.77
N LYS A 421 5.19 15.08 -2.72
CA LYS A 421 6.63 14.90 -2.45
C LYS A 421 6.98 13.42 -2.53
N ASN A 422 7.36 12.95 -3.73
CA ASN A 422 7.84 11.59 -3.91
C ASN A 422 9.29 11.49 -3.38
N SER A 423 9.49 10.77 -2.28
CA SER A 423 10.82 10.55 -1.68
C SER A 423 11.73 9.73 -2.60
N PHE A 424 11.25 8.57 -3.08
CA PHE A 424 12.02 7.67 -3.93
C PHE A 424 12.36 8.30 -5.27
N ARG A 425 11.42 8.92 -5.99
CA ARG A 425 11.71 9.69 -7.22
C ARG A 425 12.76 10.80 -7.06
N LYS A 426 12.94 11.36 -5.86
CA LYS A 426 14.03 12.31 -5.57
C LYS A 426 15.36 11.62 -5.25
N ALA A 427 15.31 10.42 -4.69
CA ALA A 427 16.47 9.58 -4.40
C ALA A 427 17.00 8.93 -5.70
N GLU A 428 16.12 8.40 -6.55
CA GLU A 428 16.34 7.98 -7.95
C GLU A 428 17.02 9.10 -8.77
N GLY A 429 16.63 10.36 -8.58
CA GLY A 429 17.27 11.50 -9.25
C GLY A 429 18.73 11.76 -8.87
N ASN A 430 19.22 11.20 -7.75
CA ASN A 430 20.62 11.32 -7.34
C ASN A 430 21.44 10.12 -7.84
N GLN A 431 22.67 10.34 -8.29
CA GLN A 431 23.58 9.29 -8.81
C GLN A 431 23.99 8.20 -7.78
N ILE A 432 23.47 8.26 -6.56
CA ILE A 432 23.93 7.51 -5.38
C ILE A 432 23.02 6.29 -5.06
N LEU A 433 21.86 6.17 -5.73
CA LEU A 433 21.02 4.98 -5.65
C LEU A 433 20.74 4.45 -7.05
N PRO A 434 21.32 3.31 -7.49
CA PRO A 434 20.87 2.62 -8.68
C PRO A 434 19.47 2.04 -8.45
N ASP A 435 18.75 1.83 -9.55
CA ASP A 435 17.48 1.11 -9.53
C ASP A 435 17.77 -0.38 -9.80
N ASP A 436 17.15 -1.29 -9.04
CA ASP A 436 17.07 -2.73 -9.35
C ASP A 436 15.58 -3.11 -9.50
N ALA A 437 15.05 -3.09 -10.72
CA ALA A 437 13.78 -3.75 -11.07
C ALA A 437 14.00 -5.11 -11.76
N SER A 438 14.96 -5.91 -11.28
CA SER A 438 15.19 -7.27 -11.78
C SER A 438 14.02 -8.19 -11.41
N ARG A 439 13.16 -8.50 -12.40
CA ARG A 439 12.16 -9.60 -12.42
C ARG A 439 12.82 -11.01 -12.45
N LEU A 440 13.98 -11.15 -11.81
CA LEU A 440 14.82 -12.35 -11.80
C LEU A 440 15.64 -12.39 -10.50
N GLY A 441 15.21 -13.16 -9.52
CA GLY A 441 15.93 -13.51 -8.29
C GLY A 441 15.77 -12.55 -7.11
N GLY A 442 14.93 -11.53 -7.21
CA GLY A 442 14.71 -10.52 -6.17
C GLY A 442 13.69 -10.93 -5.09
N GLY A 443 13.67 -12.20 -4.67
CA GLY A 443 12.70 -12.71 -3.71
C GLY A 443 12.73 -11.95 -2.37
N TRP A 444 11.62 -11.99 -1.62
CA TRP A 444 11.47 -11.28 -0.34
C TRP A 444 12.62 -11.53 0.66
N SER A 445 13.22 -12.74 0.61
CA SER A 445 14.39 -13.17 1.38
C SER A 445 15.73 -12.51 0.95
N ALA A 446 15.86 -12.10 -0.32
CA ALA A 446 16.96 -11.23 -0.79
C ALA A 446 16.81 -9.77 -0.30
N GLY A 447 15.60 -9.41 0.11
CA GLY A 447 15.21 -8.10 0.62
C GLY A 447 15.53 -7.86 2.10
N LEU A 448 16.39 -8.69 2.73
CA LEU A 448 16.99 -8.40 4.04
C LEU A 448 17.55 -6.96 4.00
N PRO A 449 16.95 -5.99 4.71
CA PRO A 449 17.48 -4.64 4.71
C PRO A 449 18.86 -4.71 5.33
N SER A 450 19.84 -4.03 4.75
CA SER A 450 21.13 -3.84 5.41
C SER A 450 20.98 -3.26 6.83
N GLY A 451 19.85 -2.58 7.13
CA GLY A 451 19.44 -2.21 8.48
C GLY A 451 19.31 -3.35 9.52
N LEU A 452 19.23 -4.63 9.13
CA LEU A 452 19.29 -5.78 10.05
C LEU A 452 20.73 -6.20 10.36
N GLN A 453 21.65 -6.19 9.39
CA GLN A 453 23.09 -6.32 9.66
C GLN A 453 23.64 -5.10 10.43
N HIS A 454 23.13 -3.90 10.16
CA HIS A 454 23.63 -2.64 10.73
C HIS A 454 23.14 -2.32 12.15
N VAL A 455 22.53 -3.30 12.85
CA VAL A 455 22.18 -3.18 14.27
C VAL A 455 22.96 -4.16 15.16
N GLU A 456 23.81 -5.02 14.61
CA GLU A 456 24.93 -5.58 15.39
C GLU A 456 26.12 -4.60 15.43
N PRO A 457 26.57 -4.13 16.60
CA PRO A 457 27.61 -3.12 16.71
C PRO A 457 29.01 -3.76 16.80
N ALA A 458 29.56 -4.20 15.66
CA ALA A 458 30.97 -4.54 15.54
C ALA A 458 31.87 -3.34 15.89
N HIS A 459 32.52 -3.42 17.06
CA HIS A 459 33.56 -2.50 17.51
C HIS A 459 34.91 -2.85 16.87
N PRO A 460 35.92 -1.95 16.81
CA PRO A 460 36.05 -0.72 17.61
C PRO A 460 36.53 0.54 16.88
N SER A 461 35.93 1.71 17.20
CA SER A 461 36.72 2.94 17.40
C SER A 461 35.91 4.05 18.09
N LYS A 462 36.26 4.36 19.34
CA LYS A 462 35.91 5.60 20.07
C LYS A 462 34.41 5.89 20.29
N GLY A 463 33.83 5.21 21.28
CA GLY A 463 32.88 5.86 22.19
C GLY A 463 31.43 5.40 22.19
N VAL A 464 31.17 4.26 22.84
CA VAL A 464 29.85 3.84 23.36
C VAL A 464 28.78 3.61 22.28
N PHE A 465 28.88 2.45 21.64
CA PHE A 465 27.72 1.58 21.54
C PHE A 465 27.96 0.41 22.50
N VAL A 466 26.94 -0.04 23.23
CA VAL A 466 27.08 -1.24 24.08
C VAL A 466 26.73 -2.45 23.24
N VAL A 467 27.45 -3.55 23.47
CA VAL A 467 27.23 -4.88 22.88
C VAL A 467 25.73 -5.21 22.91
N LEU A 468 25.20 -5.75 21.81
CA LEU A 468 23.77 -6.11 21.71
C LEU A 468 23.47 -7.57 22.06
N SER A 469 24.49 -8.43 22.20
CA SER A 469 24.45 -9.50 23.20
C SER A 469 24.89 -8.99 24.58
N MET A 470 24.64 -9.77 25.63
CA MET A 470 24.65 -9.30 27.02
C MET A 470 26.02 -8.72 27.45
N SER A 471 26.02 -7.61 28.19
CA SER A 471 27.25 -7.02 28.70
C SER A 471 27.96 -7.96 29.68
N VAL A 472 29.01 -8.64 29.22
CA VAL A 472 29.81 -9.65 29.95
C VAL A 472 30.49 -9.12 31.23
N LYS A 473 30.41 -7.81 31.50
CA LYS A 473 30.95 -7.16 32.71
C LYS A 473 29.95 -6.20 33.36
N THR A 474 30.01 -6.11 34.69
CA THR A 474 29.30 -5.10 35.48
C THR A 474 29.78 -3.69 35.10
N LEU A 475 28.85 -2.81 34.72
CA LEU A 475 29.16 -1.44 34.32
C LEU A 475 29.36 -0.51 35.52
N THR A 476 30.39 0.34 35.47
CA THR A 476 30.56 1.44 36.42
C THR A 476 29.45 2.48 36.32
N THR A 477 29.25 3.30 37.35
CA THR A 477 28.25 4.40 37.33
C THR A 477 28.49 5.40 36.20
N LYS A 478 29.77 5.64 35.83
CA LYS A 478 30.17 6.50 34.71
C LYS A 478 29.83 5.88 33.36
N GLU A 479 30.10 4.58 33.17
CA GLU A 479 29.70 3.84 31.97
C GLU A 479 28.17 3.80 31.85
N ARG A 480 27.44 3.42 32.92
CA ARG A 480 25.96 3.36 32.95
C ARG A 480 25.29 4.69 32.59
N LYS A 481 25.83 5.82 33.06
CA LYS A 481 25.33 7.16 32.68
C LYS A 481 25.58 7.46 31.20
N LYS A 482 26.71 7.01 30.65
CA LYS A 482 27.10 7.25 29.25
C LYS A 482 26.41 6.30 28.25
N SER A 483 26.06 5.09 28.67
CA SER A 483 25.37 4.07 27.85
C SER A 483 23.84 4.15 27.89
N ARG A 484 23.27 5.14 28.59
CA ARG A 484 21.81 5.29 28.70
C ARG A 484 21.25 5.91 27.42
N PHE A 485 20.85 5.05 26.49
CA PHE A 485 20.14 5.47 25.27
C PHE A 485 18.73 5.98 25.57
N GLY A 486 18.22 6.85 24.68
CA GLY A 486 16.86 7.39 24.75
C GLY A 486 15.83 6.54 24.00
N ASN A 487 14.55 6.84 24.20
CA ASN A 487 13.44 6.06 23.65
C ASN A 487 13.50 5.89 22.12
N THR A 488 14.03 6.85 21.37
CA THR A 488 14.17 6.76 19.90
C THR A 488 15.03 5.57 19.47
N PHE A 489 16.15 5.33 20.15
CA PHE A 489 17.05 4.22 19.85
C PHE A 489 16.37 2.88 20.15
N HIS A 490 15.83 2.74 21.36
CA HIS A 490 15.16 1.51 21.79
C HIS A 490 13.90 1.20 20.96
N LEU A 491 13.09 2.20 20.63
CA LEU A 491 11.93 2.02 19.76
C LEU A 491 12.35 1.57 18.36
N CYS A 492 13.43 2.13 17.79
CA CYS A 492 13.95 1.69 16.50
C CYS A 492 14.45 0.23 16.56
N ARG A 493 15.17 -0.13 17.64
CA ARG A 493 15.60 -1.52 17.90
C ARG A 493 14.41 -2.48 17.95
N GLU A 494 13.36 -2.17 18.70
CA GLU A 494 12.20 -3.07 18.80
C GLU A 494 11.37 -3.13 17.49
N ILE A 495 11.34 -2.06 16.68
CA ILE A 495 10.78 -2.12 15.32
C ILE A 495 11.58 -3.10 14.45
N LEU A 496 12.91 -3.05 14.52
CA LEU A 496 13.76 -4.01 13.79
C LEU A 496 13.63 -5.42 14.35
N ARG A 497 13.45 -5.60 15.66
CA ARG A 497 13.17 -6.90 16.27
C ARG A 497 11.86 -7.51 15.75
N LEU A 498 10.78 -6.72 15.68
CA LEU A 498 9.53 -7.14 15.06
C LEU A 498 9.75 -7.55 13.59
N THR A 499 10.53 -6.76 12.86
CA THR A 499 10.86 -7.03 11.45
C THR A 499 11.65 -8.33 11.30
N LYS A 500 12.65 -8.55 12.15
CA LYS A 500 13.44 -9.80 12.22
C LYS A 500 12.53 -11.00 12.44
N LEU A 501 11.63 -10.97 13.43
CA LEU A 501 10.68 -12.08 13.68
C LEU A 501 9.82 -12.42 12.46
N VAL A 502 9.38 -11.43 11.69
CA VAL A 502 8.61 -11.63 10.45
C VAL A 502 9.47 -12.21 9.32
N VAL A 503 10.68 -11.68 9.12
CA VAL A 503 11.61 -12.15 8.07
C VAL A 503 12.11 -13.57 8.39
N ASP A 504 12.57 -13.81 9.61
CA ASP A 504 13.06 -15.11 10.09
C ASP A 504 11.99 -16.21 9.93
N ALA A 505 10.71 -15.90 10.15
CA ALA A 505 9.61 -16.83 9.92
C ALA A 505 9.49 -17.24 8.44
N HIS A 506 9.68 -16.31 7.50
CA HIS A 506 9.72 -16.61 6.07
C HIS A 506 11.00 -17.36 5.67
N VAL A 507 12.15 -17.04 6.27
CA VAL A 507 13.40 -17.80 6.03
C VAL A 507 13.23 -19.26 6.44
N GLN A 508 12.61 -19.55 7.58
CA GLN A 508 12.31 -20.91 8.03
C GLN A 508 11.35 -21.67 7.08
N PHE A 509 10.44 -20.96 6.41
CA PHE A 509 9.59 -21.52 5.35
C PHE A 509 10.38 -21.78 4.05
N CYS A 510 11.19 -20.83 3.59
CA CYS A 510 12.03 -21.01 2.40
C CYS A 510 13.08 -22.13 2.57
N LEU A 511 13.56 -22.37 3.79
CA LEU A 511 14.45 -23.50 4.13
C LEU A 511 13.72 -24.85 4.27
N GLY A 512 12.38 -24.87 4.16
CA GLY A 512 11.57 -26.07 4.32
C GLY A 512 11.45 -26.64 5.73
N ASN A 513 11.88 -25.91 6.76
CA ASN A 513 11.76 -26.32 8.15
C ASN A 513 10.32 -26.19 8.69
N VAL A 514 9.46 -25.42 8.01
CA VAL A 514 8.12 -25.03 8.45
C VAL A 514 7.17 -25.00 7.23
N ASP A 515 5.96 -25.54 7.39
CA ASP A 515 4.94 -25.55 6.33
C ASP A 515 4.19 -24.21 6.19
N ALA A 516 3.51 -23.99 5.05
CA ALA A 516 2.84 -22.71 4.76
C ALA A 516 1.72 -22.37 5.77
N PHE A 517 1.02 -23.37 6.33
CA PHE A 517 0.00 -23.16 7.35
C PHE A 517 0.60 -22.74 8.69
N GLN A 518 1.74 -23.31 9.07
CA GLN A 518 2.53 -22.91 10.23
C GLN A 518 3.15 -21.52 10.04
N LEU A 519 3.58 -21.14 8.82
CA LEU A 519 3.98 -19.76 8.52
C LEU A 519 2.80 -18.79 8.71
N ALA A 520 1.61 -19.12 8.21
CA ALA A 520 0.43 -18.27 8.38
C ALA A 520 0.03 -18.10 9.86
N ASP A 521 0.03 -19.18 10.66
CA ASP A 521 -0.20 -19.12 12.11
C ASP A 521 0.94 -18.39 12.85
N ALA A 522 2.18 -18.53 12.41
CA ALA A 522 3.34 -17.79 12.93
C ALA A 522 3.17 -16.27 12.74
N LEU A 523 2.82 -15.82 11.53
CA LEU A 523 2.56 -14.40 11.24
C LEU A 523 1.34 -13.88 12.01
N GLN A 524 0.25 -14.65 12.08
CA GLN A 524 -0.92 -14.33 12.90
C GLN A 524 -0.52 -14.15 14.37
N TYR A 525 0.30 -15.05 14.90
CA TYR A 525 0.78 -15.01 16.28
C TYR A 525 1.67 -13.78 16.54
N ILE A 526 2.63 -13.48 15.65
CA ILE A 526 3.51 -12.30 15.74
C ILE A 526 2.68 -11.03 15.84
N PHE A 527 1.76 -10.79 14.89
CA PHE A 527 0.97 -9.55 14.86
C PHE A 527 -0.06 -9.47 15.99
N ALA A 528 -0.56 -10.60 16.52
CA ALA A 528 -1.41 -10.61 17.70
C ALA A 528 -0.65 -10.42 19.04
N HIS A 529 0.65 -10.72 19.09
CA HIS A 529 1.45 -10.72 20.33
C HIS A 529 2.68 -9.79 20.28
N VAL A 530 2.68 -8.77 19.43
CA VAL A 530 3.77 -7.77 19.31
C VAL A 530 4.24 -7.26 20.67
N GLY A 531 3.31 -6.97 21.59
CA GLY A 531 3.63 -6.53 22.94
C GLY A 531 4.53 -7.52 23.71
N ALA A 532 4.17 -8.81 23.71
CA ALA A 532 4.90 -9.86 24.41
C ALA A 532 6.26 -10.20 23.75
N LEU A 533 6.32 -10.17 22.41
CA LEU A 533 7.52 -10.55 21.66
C LEU A 533 8.59 -9.45 21.60
N THR A 534 8.21 -8.18 21.75
CA THR A 534 9.13 -7.04 21.57
C THR A 534 9.31 -6.16 22.81
N GLY A 535 8.24 -5.87 23.56
CA GLY A 535 8.28 -4.86 24.62
C GLY A 535 8.22 -3.40 24.15
N MET A 536 7.87 -3.12 22.88
CA MET A 536 7.78 -1.75 22.31
C MET A 536 7.00 -0.74 23.17
N TYR A 537 5.96 -1.21 23.87
CA TYR A 537 5.12 -0.38 24.74
C TYR A 537 5.92 0.35 25.84
N SER A 538 7.04 -0.24 26.30
CA SER A 538 7.94 0.35 27.31
C SER A 538 8.57 1.66 26.86
N TYR A 539 8.75 1.86 25.54
CA TYR A 539 9.39 3.04 24.97
C TYR A 539 8.38 4.04 24.37
N LYS A 540 7.17 3.56 24.05
CA LYS A 540 6.07 4.39 23.52
C LYS A 540 4.70 3.80 23.90
N TYR A 541 4.23 4.07 25.11
CA TYR A 541 3.00 3.50 25.68
C TYR A 541 1.71 3.73 24.86
N LYS A 542 1.67 4.76 23.99
CA LYS A 542 0.56 4.97 23.04
C LYS A 542 0.32 3.78 22.08
N LEU A 543 1.28 2.86 21.96
CA LEU A 543 1.12 1.59 21.23
C LEU A 543 0.08 0.65 21.85
N MET A 544 -0.33 0.82 23.11
CA MET A 544 -1.41 0.03 23.73
C MET A 544 -2.81 0.28 23.10
N ARG A 545 -2.91 1.17 22.10
CA ARG A 545 -4.11 1.36 21.26
C ARG A 545 -4.12 0.43 20.04
N GLN A 546 -2.94 0.00 19.59
CA GLN A 546 -2.76 -1.00 18.53
C GLN A 546 -2.96 -2.39 19.13
#